data_AF-A0A3S3RLG0-F1
#
_entry.id   AF-A0A3S3RLG0-F1
#
_cell.length_a   1.000
_cell.length_b   1.000
_cell.length_c   1.000
_cell.angle_alpha   90.00
_cell.angle_beta   90.00
_cell.angle_gamma   90.00
#
_symmetry.space_group_name_H-M   'P 1'
#
loop_
_entity.id
_entity.type
_entity.pdbx_description
1 polymer ?
#
loop_
_entity_poly.entity_id
_entity_poly.type
_entity_poly.pdbx_seq_one_letter_code
_entity_poly.pdbx_strand_id
1 'polypeptide(L)'
;LHFSPQKHKNIDIDVKNRSGLTALSCAVEREDVKMIQFLLSKGAEVRDAHLIAINHDSREKAELLLNAISQKYGREKELEGVDDSSVFAPYITPMILAAQRGNIEIIQMLLERKHPQLPSIHIPYCRCESCRERILTGELYTEYRRHAYQAIANPNYICATAEDPFLTAFRLRKRLALESSIDRDYASEYEALANNLHEFSGSLISMCRDKDEVETVLKEATGCENFSGPKMVFPRLQLALDYKEKKFVAAPQVKVVFCFALFKILK
;
A
#
# COMPACT_ATOMS: atom_id res chain seq x y z
N LEU A 1 -43.87 -32.96 -31.30
CA LEU A 1 -43.28 -32.99 -29.95
C LEU A 1 -42.85 -31.57 -29.60
N HIS A 2 -43.67 -30.85 -28.83
CA HIS A 2 -43.35 -29.52 -28.33
C HIS A 2 -42.16 -29.63 -27.37
N PHE A 3 -41.02 -29.04 -27.73
CA PHE A 3 -39.94 -28.77 -26.79
C PHE A 3 -40.35 -27.57 -25.94
N SER A 4 -40.98 -27.85 -24.80
CA SER A 4 -41.08 -26.86 -23.73
C SER A 4 -39.67 -26.58 -23.22
N PRO A 5 -39.19 -25.32 -23.16
CA PRO A 5 -37.95 -25.02 -22.46
C PRO A 5 -38.15 -25.43 -21.01
N GLN A 6 -37.44 -26.48 -20.59
CA GLN A 6 -37.43 -26.88 -19.18
C GLN A 6 -36.90 -25.68 -18.41
N LYS A 7 -37.76 -25.06 -17.57
CA LYS A 7 -37.32 -24.14 -16.52
C LYS A 7 -36.30 -24.90 -15.68
N HIS A 8 -35.02 -24.64 -15.90
CA HIS A 8 -33.97 -25.20 -15.08
C HIS A 8 -34.28 -24.86 -13.63
N LYS A 9 -34.22 -25.87 -12.75
CA LYS A 9 -34.27 -25.70 -11.29
C LYS A 9 -33.41 -24.49 -10.91
N ASN A 10 -33.88 -23.65 -9.99
CA ASN A 10 -33.10 -22.56 -9.40
C ASN A 10 -31.74 -23.11 -8.93
N ILE A 11 -30.70 -22.96 -9.75
CA ILE A 11 -29.32 -23.20 -9.37
C ILE A 11 -28.88 -21.92 -8.69
N ASP A 12 -28.51 -22.02 -7.42
CA ASP A 12 -27.83 -20.94 -6.72
C ASP A 12 -26.40 -20.84 -7.28
N ILE A 13 -26.11 -19.71 -7.92
CA ILE A 13 -24.84 -19.46 -8.61
C ILE A 13 -23.71 -19.08 -7.64
N ASP A 14 -24.06 -18.65 -6.43
CA ASP A 14 -23.12 -18.11 -5.43
C ASP A 14 -22.80 -19.11 -4.32
N VAL A 15 -23.12 -20.40 -4.54
CA VAL A 15 -22.76 -21.48 -3.63
C VAL A 15 -21.24 -21.54 -3.46
N LYS A 16 -20.82 -21.57 -2.19
CA LYS A 16 -19.43 -21.73 -1.80
C LYS A 16 -19.02 -23.21 -1.79
N ASN A 17 -17.80 -23.50 -2.25
CA ASN A 17 -17.19 -24.81 -2.12
C ASN A 17 -16.70 -25.05 -0.66
N ARG A 18 -16.03 -26.19 -0.41
CA ARG A 18 -15.49 -26.54 0.92
C ARG A 18 -14.45 -25.55 1.46
N SER A 19 -13.83 -24.77 0.58
CA SER A 19 -12.84 -23.74 0.91
C SER A 19 -13.48 -22.33 1.04
N GLY A 20 -14.81 -22.23 0.92
CA GLY A 20 -15.52 -20.96 1.00
C GLY A 20 -15.54 -20.16 -0.32
N LEU A 21 -15.00 -20.69 -1.42
CA LEU A 21 -14.90 -19.99 -2.70
C LEU A 21 -16.14 -20.23 -3.56
N THR A 22 -16.62 -19.17 -4.22
CA THR A 22 -17.70 -19.26 -5.21
C THR A 22 -17.19 -19.75 -6.56
N ALA A 23 -18.11 -20.07 -7.48
CA ALA A 23 -17.76 -20.34 -8.87
C ALA A 23 -17.02 -19.17 -9.53
N LEU A 24 -17.39 -17.93 -9.19
CA LEU A 24 -16.73 -16.73 -9.70
C LEU A 24 -15.31 -16.60 -9.16
N SER A 25 -15.11 -16.78 -7.85
CA SER A 25 -13.77 -16.79 -7.22
C SER A 25 -12.86 -17.83 -7.88
N CYS A 26 -13.38 -19.04 -8.13
CA CYS A 26 -12.66 -20.12 -8.80
C CYS A 26 -12.29 -19.81 -10.27
N ALA A 27 -13.12 -19.03 -10.97
CA ALA A 27 -12.86 -18.60 -12.34
C ALA A 27 -11.76 -17.52 -12.39
N VAL A 28 -11.74 -16.62 -11.40
CA VAL A 28 -10.67 -15.62 -11.23
C VAL A 28 -9.32 -16.29 -11.00
N GLU A 29 -9.25 -17.27 -10.09
CA GLU A 29 -8.02 -18.03 -9.81
C GLU A 29 -7.48 -18.78 -11.04
N ARG A 30 -8.39 -19.27 -11.90
CA ARG A 30 -8.05 -20.00 -13.14
C ARG A 30 -7.74 -19.12 -14.34
N GLU A 31 -7.82 -17.81 -14.17
CA GLU A 31 -7.64 -16.82 -15.25
C GLU A 31 -8.64 -16.98 -16.41
N ASP A 32 -9.82 -17.55 -16.15
CA ASP A 32 -10.84 -17.78 -17.17
C ASP A 32 -11.77 -16.56 -17.31
N VAL A 33 -11.31 -15.55 -18.06
CA VAL A 33 -12.05 -14.30 -18.29
C VAL A 33 -13.43 -14.53 -18.91
N LYS A 34 -13.56 -15.53 -19.79
CA LYS A 34 -14.85 -15.85 -20.43
C LYS A 34 -15.83 -16.39 -19.40
N MET A 35 -15.37 -17.25 -18.50
CA MET A 35 -16.22 -17.75 -17.41
C MET A 35 -16.59 -16.63 -16.43
N ILE A 36 -15.66 -15.73 -16.09
CA ILE A 36 -15.95 -14.56 -15.26
C ILE A 36 -17.10 -13.74 -15.87
N GLN A 37 -16.97 -13.37 -17.15
CA GLN A 37 -18.00 -12.60 -17.87
C GLN A 37 -19.34 -13.35 -17.93
N PHE A 38 -19.31 -14.65 -18.19
CA PHE A 38 -20.51 -15.48 -18.22
C PHE A 38 -21.21 -15.50 -16.86
N LEU A 39 -20.49 -15.75 -15.76
CA LEU A 39 -21.06 -15.79 -14.41
C LEU A 39 -21.66 -14.44 -14.01
N LEU A 40 -20.96 -13.33 -14.29
CA LEU A 40 -21.49 -11.99 -14.05
C LEU A 40 -22.76 -11.72 -14.88
N SER A 41 -22.82 -12.16 -16.14
CA SER A 41 -24.03 -12.03 -16.98
C SER A 41 -25.23 -12.84 -16.45
N LYS A 42 -24.97 -13.84 -15.60
CA LYS A 42 -26.00 -14.63 -14.91
C LYS A 42 -26.34 -14.09 -13.52
N GLY A 43 -25.74 -12.97 -13.11
CA GLY A 43 -26.05 -12.29 -11.86
C GLY A 43 -25.22 -12.73 -10.66
N ALA A 44 -24.13 -13.48 -10.86
CA ALA A 44 -23.23 -13.91 -9.79
C ALA A 44 -22.73 -12.72 -8.97
N GLU A 45 -22.62 -12.91 -7.66
CA GLU A 45 -22.10 -11.91 -6.75
C GLU A 45 -20.57 -11.82 -6.83
N VAL A 46 -20.05 -10.60 -6.94
CA VAL A 46 -18.59 -10.38 -7.02
C VAL A 46 -17.90 -10.79 -5.71
N ARG A 47 -18.49 -10.45 -4.56
CA ARG A 47 -17.98 -10.77 -3.22
C ARG A 47 -16.47 -10.47 -3.11
N ASP A 48 -15.66 -11.43 -2.70
CA ASP A 48 -14.20 -11.35 -2.56
C ASP A 48 -13.40 -11.56 -3.85
N ALA A 49 -14.06 -11.89 -4.98
CA ALA A 49 -13.38 -12.22 -6.23
C ALA A 49 -12.50 -11.08 -6.76
N HIS A 50 -12.89 -9.82 -6.53
CA HIS A 50 -12.07 -8.65 -6.89
C HIS A 50 -10.80 -8.55 -6.05
N LEU A 51 -10.84 -8.89 -4.76
CA LEU A 51 -9.66 -8.97 -3.89
C LEU A 51 -8.76 -10.13 -4.32
N ILE A 52 -9.33 -11.27 -4.72
CA ILE A 52 -8.56 -12.40 -5.28
C ILE A 52 -7.83 -11.95 -6.55
N ALA A 53 -8.50 -11.22 -7.47
CA ALA A 53 -7.87 -10.72 -8.69
C ALA A 53 -6.69 -9.78 -8.40
N ILE A 54 -6.83 -8.89 -7.41
CA ILE A 54 -5.74 -8.00 -6.95
C ILE A 54 -4.61 -8.82 -6.31
N ASN A 55 -4.95 -9.82 -5.50
CA ASN A 55 -3.96 -10.69 -4.85
C ASN A 55 -3.11 -11.49 -5.85
N HIS A 56 -3.66 -11.76 -7.04
CA HIS A 56 -2.99 -12.42 -8.16
C HIS A 56 -2.42 -11.42 -9.19
N ASP A 57 -2.28 -10.14 -8.84
CA ASP A 57 -1.68 -9.11 -9.69
C ASP A 57 -2.35 -8.94 -11.07
N SER A 58 -3.63 -9.29 -11.18
CA SER A 58 -4.37 -9.17 -12.43
C SER A 58 -5.20 -7.89 -12.48
N ARG A 59 -4.62 -6.85 -13.07
CA ARG A 59 -5.28 -5.55 -13.28
C ARG A 59 -6.60 -5.68 -14.05
N GLU A 60 -6.59 -6.37 -15.20
CA GLU A 60 -7.78 -6.49 -16.06
C GLU A 60 -8.95 -7.15 -15.33
N LYS A 61 -8.71 -8.26 -14.63
CA LYS A 61 -9.75 -8.95 -13.84
C LYS A 61 -10.23 -8.08 -12.69
N ALA A 62 -9.31 -7.42 -11.97
CA ALA A 62 -9.66 -6.52 -10.88
C ALA A 62 -10.56 -5.37 -11.38
N GLU A 63 -10.20 -4.74 -12.50
CA GLU A 63 -10.97 -3.66 -13.11
C GLU A 63 -12.38 -4.11 -13.53
N LEU A 64 -12.46 -5.27 -14.21
CA LEU A 64 -13.73 -5.86 -14.64
C LEU A 64 -14.66 -6.11 -13.45
N LEU A 65 -14.13 -6.66 -12.36
CA LEU A 65 -14.91 -6.99 -11.16
C LEU A 65 -15.29 -5.73 -10.36
N LEU A 66 -14.41 -4.75 -10.24
CA LEU A 66 -14.71 -3.44 -9.62
C LEU A 66 -15.78 -2.69 -10.41
N ASN A 67 -15.76 -2.76 -11.74
CA ASN A 67 -16.82 -2.21 -12.58
C ASN A 67 -18.16 -2.92 -12.34
N ALA A 68 -18.16 -4.25 -12.20
CA ALA A 68 -19.37 -5.01 -11.87
C ALA A 68 -19.93 -4.63 -10.48
N ILE A 69 -19.08 -4.45 -9.46
CA ILE A 69 -19.48 -3.95 -8.14
C ILE A 69 -20.10 -2.56 -8.26
N SER A 70 -19.40 -1.63 -8.92
CA SER A 70 -19.83 -0.25 -9.09
C SER A 70 -21.18 -0.12 -9.78
N GLN A 71 -21.41 -0.94 -10.82
CA GLN A 71 -22.68 -0.96 -11.56
C GLN A 71 -23.84 -1.51 -10.73
N LYS A 72 -23.59 -2.51 -9.89
CA LYS A 72 -24.64 -3.21 -9.13
C LYS A 72 -24.96 -2.55 -7.79
N TYR A 73 -23.93 -2.07 -7.08
CA TYR A 73 -24.01 -1.60 -5.69
C TYR A 73 -23.62 -0.13 -5.50
N GLY A 74 -23.13 0.52 -6.55
CA GLY A 74 -22.57 1.86 -6.48
C GLY A 74 -21.07 1.83 -6.13
N ARG A 75 -20.40 2.95 -6.43
CA ARG A 75 -18.95 3.08 -6.28
C ARG A 75 -18.47 2.94 -4.84
N GLU A 76 -19.23 3.42 -3.85
CA GLU A 76 -18.79 3.34 -2.44
C GLU A 76 -18.51 1.90 -1.99
N LYS A 77 -19.23 0.92 -2.57
CA LYS A 77 -19.05 -0.49 -2.22
C LYS A 77 -17.73 -1.08 -2.72
N GLU A 78 -17.09 -0.44 -3.70
CA GLU A 78 -15.79 -0.85 -4.20
C GLU A 78 -14.64 -0.45 -3.24
N LEU A 79 -14.92 0.45 -2.29
CA LEU A 79 -13.90 1.00 -1.38
C LEU A 79 -13.73 0.15 -0.11
N GLU A 80 -14.75 -0.62 0.23
CA GLU A 80 -14.85 -1.41 1.45
C GLU A 80 -14.20 -2.79 1.30
N GLY A 81 -13.85 -3.41 2.41
CA GLY A 81 -13.52 -4.84 2.43
C GLY A 81 -14.78 -5.70 2.37
N VAL A 82 -14.59 -7.03 2.44
CA VAL A 82 -15.68 -8.00 2.28
C VAL A 82 -15.88 -8.77 3.59
N ASP A 83 -17.06 -8.62 4.20
CA ASP A 83 -17.36 -9.22 5.52
C ASP A 83 -17.43 -10.75 5.52
N ASP A 84 -17.98 -11.36 4.48
CA ASP A 84 -18.18 -12.82 4.37
C ASP A 84 -17.19 -13.46 3.38
N SER A 85 -15.92 -13.06 3.53
CA SER A 85 -14.77 -13.63 2.82
C SER A 85 -14.12 -14.72 3.67
N SER A 86 -13.79 -15.86 3.07
CA SER A 86 -13.01 -16.91 3.74
C SER A 86 -11.50 -16.70 3.63
N VAL A 87 -11.06 -15.76 2.79
CA VAL A 87 -9.66 -15.55 2.42
C VAL A 87 -9.10 -14.26 3.03
N PHE A 88 -9.94 -13.22 3.15
CA PHE A 88 -9.52 -11.89 3.56
C PHE A 88 -10.28 -11.44 4.80
N ALA A 89 -9.58 -10.78 5.71
CA ALA A 89 -10.22 -10.12 6.83
C ALA A 89 -11.09 -8.95 6.34
N PRO A 90 -12.19 -8.61 7.04
CA PRO A 90 -13.17 -7.62 6.59
C PRO A 90 -12.60 -6.20 6.42
N TYR A 91 -11.49 -5.89 7.10
CA TYR A 91 -10.82 -4.60 7.00
C TYR A 91 -9.85 -4.49 5.81
N ILE A 92 -9.58 -5.58 5.08
CA ILE A 92 -8.70 -5.55 3.91
C ILE A 92 -9.47 -4.95 2.74
N THR A 93 -9.16 -3.69 2.45
CA THR A 93 -9.69 -2.99 1.28
C THR A 93 -8.86 -3.31 0.03
N PRO A 94 -9.40 -3.07 -1.18
CA PRO A 94 -8.64 -3.20 -2.42
C PRO A 94 -7.32 -2.42 -2.42
N MET A 95 -7.31 -1.21 -1.84
CA MET A 95 -6.11 -0.37 -1.75
C MET A 95 -5.05 -0.96 -0.81
N ILE A 96 -5.45 -1.49 0.36
CA ILE A 96 -4.51 -2.17 1.28
C ILE A 96 -3.84 -3.34 0.56
N LEU A 97 -4.63 -4.17 -0.12
CA LEU A 97 -4.13 -5.36 -0.79
C LEU A 97 -3.22 -5.02 -1.98
N ALA A 98 -3.61 -4.06 -2.82
CA ALA A 98 -2.79 -3.60 -3.95
C ALA A 98 -1.45 -3.01 -3.48
N ALA A 99 -1.47 -2.19 -2.42
CA ALA A 99 -0.27 -1.63 -1.83
C ALA A 99 0.64 -2.69 -1.21
N GLN A 100 0.08 -3.73 -0.57
CA GLN A 100 0.87 -4.87 -0.06
C GLN A 100 1.56 -5.64 -1.20
N ARG A 101 0.85 -5.87 -2.30
CA ARG A 101 1.42 -6.54 -3.50
C ARG A 101 2.45 -5.67 -4.22
N GLY A 102 2.31 -4.35 -4.10
CA GLY A 102 3.23 -3.39 -4.73
C GLY A 102 3.05 -3.29 -6.24
N ASN A 103 1.91 -3.72 -6.79
CA ASN A 103 1.64 -3.59 -8.21
C ASN A 103 1.22 -2.16 -8.56
N ILE A 104 2.14 -1.39 -9.14
CA ILE A 104 1.96 0.03 -9.46
C ILE A 104 0.75 0.24 -10.38
N GLU A 105 0.52 -0.64 -11.34
CA GLU A 105 -0.58 -0.47 -12.29
C GLU A 105 -1.94 -0.60 -11.61
N ILE A 106 -2.08 -1.54 -10.67
CA ILE A 106 -3.30 -1.70 -9.88
C ILE A 106 -3.46 -0.52 -8.92
N ILE A 107 -2.38 -0.09 -8.26
CA ILE A 107 -2.41 1.08 -7.36
C ILE A 107 -2.87 2.33 -8.12
N GLN A 108 -2.30 2.59 -9.29
CA GLN A 108 -2.68 3.73 -10.14
C GLN A 108 -4.13 3.62 -10.61
N MET A 109 -4.57 2.44 -11.07
CA MET A 109 -5.97 2.21 -11.43
C MET A 109 -6.92 2.51 -10.27
N LEU A 110 -6.60 2.07 -9.04
CA LEU A 110 -7.44 2.37 -7.87
C LEU A 110 -7.43 3.87 -7.51
N LEU A 111 -6.29 4.56 -7.65
CA LEU A 111 -6.20 6.01 -7.45
C LEU A 111 -7.02 6.79 -8.49
N GLU A 112 -6.97 6.39 -9.77
CA GLU A 112 -7.78 6.97 -10.85
C GLU A 112 -9.29 6.81 -10.59
N ARG A 113 -9.68 5.69 -9.98
CA ARG A 113 -11.04 5.42 -9.51
C ARG A 113 -11.42 6.18 -8.23
N LYS A 114 -10.50 6.98 -7.67
CA LYS A 114 -10.67 7.77 -6.43
C LYS A 114 -10.79 6.93 -5.17
N HIS A 115 -10.19 5.74 -5.13
CA HIS A 115 -10.04 5.04 -3.86
C HIS A 115 -9.20 5.90 -2.90
N PRO A 116 -9.58 5.98 -1.61
CA PRO A 116 -8.84 6.77 -0.65
C PRO A 116 -7.43 6.20 -0.49
N GLN A 117 -6.45 7.10 -0.40
CA GLN A 117 -5.12 6.72 0.04
C GLN A 117 -5.18 6.13 1.45
N LEU A 118 -4.23 5.24 1.72
CA LEU A 118 -4.14 4.57 3.01
C LEU A 118 -4.00 5.59 4.15
N PRO A 119 -4.77 5.44 5.23
CA PRO A 119 -4.78 6.40 6.31
C PRO A 119 -3.46 6.42 7.06
N SER A 120 -3.08 7.60 7.56
CA SER A 120 -1.97 7.72 8.51
C SER A 120 -2.31 6.97 9.79
N ILE A 121 -1.52 5.95 10.11
CA ILE A 121 -1.70 5.15 11.33
C ILE A 121 -1.19 5.95 12.53
N HIS A 122 -2.03 6.11 13.54
CA HIS A 122 -1.69 6.81 14.78
C HIS A 122 -0.83 5.94 15.71
N ILE A 123 -0.14 6.59 16.66
CA ILE A 123 0.72 5.89 17.63
C ILE A 123 -0.14 4.96 18.50
N PRO A 124 0.41 3.83 18.99
CA PRO A 124 -0.34 2.90 19.85
C PRO A 124 -1.04 3.55 21.04
N TYR A 125 -0.43 4.62 21.58
CA TYR A 125 -0.94 5.35 22.74
C TYR A 125 -1.72 6.64 22.38
N CYS A 126 -2.19 6.75 21.14
CA CYS A 126 -2.98 7.90 20.72
C CYS A 126 -4.32 7.90 21.47
N ARG A 127 -4.69 9.06 22.03
CA ARG A 127 -5.91 9.24 22.83
C ARG A 127 -7.08 9.85 22.05
N CYS A 128 -7.00 9.89 20.72
CA CYS A 128 -8.14 10.37 19.93
C CYS A 128 -9.29 9.36 19.95
N GLU A 129 -10.51 9.86 19.74
CA GLU A 129 -11.74 9.07 19.81
C GLU A 129 -11.72 7.88 18.84
N SER A 130 -11.31 8.11 17.59
CA SER A 130 -11.18 7.07 16.56
C SER A 130 -10.19 5.96 16.92
N CYS A 131 -9.08 6.27 17.60
CA CYS A 131 -8.15 5.25 18.07
C CYS A 131 -8.71 4.50 19.27
N ARG A 132 -9.42 5.20 20.17
CA ARG A 132 -10.05 4.57 21.33
C ARG A 132 -11.11 3.56 20.91
N GLU A 133 -11.97 3.92 19.96
CA GLU A 133 -12.96 3.02 19.39
C GLU A 133 -12.33 1.80 18.72
N ARG A 134 -11.28 2.01 17.92
CA ARG A 134 -10.56 0.91 17.26
C ARG A 134 -9.83 0.01 18.26
N ILE A 135 -9.25 0.55 19.32
CA ILE A 135 -8.64 -0.26 20.39
C ILE A 135 -9.68 -1.12 21.11
N LEU A 136 -10.90 -0.62 21.30
CA LEU A 136 -12.00 -1.42 21.89
C LEU A 136 -12.38 -2.63 21.02
N THR A 137 -12.12 -2.59 19.71
CA THR A 137 -12.29 -3.75 18.81
C THR A 137 -11.16 -4.80 18.93
N GLY A 138 -10.08 -4.51 19.65
CA GLY A 138 -9.09 -5.47 20.15
C GLY A 138 -8.27 -6.18 19.06
N GLU A 139 -8.58 -7.46 18.84
CA GLU A 139 -7.77 -8.41 18.04
C GLU A 139 -7.73 -8.05 16.55
N LEU A 140 -8.86 -7.60 16.00
CA LEU A 140 -8.94 -7.23 14.60
C LEU A 140 -8.10 -5.98 14.29
N TYR A 141 -7.92 -5.10 15.29
CA TYR A 141 -7.21 -3.85 15.11
C TYR A 141 -5.68 -4.03 15.08
N THR A 142 -5.12 -4.95 15.85
CA THR A 142 -3.67 -5.24 15.80
C THR A 142 -3.28 -5.82 14.44
N GLU A 143 -4.06 -6.78 13.94
CA GLU A 143 -3.84 -7.33 12.60
C GLU A 143 -4.05 -6.29 11.50
N TYR A 144 -5.10 -5.46 11.60
CA TYR A 144 -5.31 -4.34 10.68
C TYR A 144 -4.09 -3.41 10.64
N ARG A 145 -3.55 -3.03 11.81
CA ARG A 145 -2.37 -2.15 11.87
C ARG A 145 -1.17 -2.79 11.21
N ARG A 146 -0.93 -4.08 11.45
CA ARG A 146 0.14 -4.84 10.79
C ARG A 146 -0.01 -4.80 9.27
N HIS A 147 -1.20 -5.13 8.76
CA HIS A 147 -1.49 -5.11 7.33
C HIS A 147 -1.40 -3.71 6.72
N ALA A 148 -1.86 -2.69 7.43
CA ALA A 148 -1.76 -1.30 6.99
C ALA A 148 -0.30 -0.83 6.97
N TYR A 149 0.54 -1.22 7.94
CA TYR A 149 1.98 -0.92 7.93
C TYR A 149 2.70 -1.59 6.77
N GLN A 150 2.41 -2.85 6.48
CA GLN A 150 2.94 -3.57 5.31
C GLN A 150 2.58 -2.83 4.01
N ALA A 151 1.36 -2.30 3.92
CA ALA A 151 0.87 -1.58 2.76
C ALA A 151 1.55 -0.21 2.58
N ILE A 152 1.55 0.65 3.61
CA ILE A 152 2.13 2.01 3.52
C ILE A 152 3.65 2.01 3.41
N ALA A 153 4.33 0.95 3.89
CA ALA A 153 5.77 0.81 3.80
C ALA A 153 6.24 0.23 2.46
N ASN A 154 5.33 -0.14 1.56
CA ASN A 154 5.70 -0.65 0.26
C ASN A 154 6.32 0.49 -0.60
N PRO A 155 7.56 0.33 -1.11
CA PRO A 155 8.22 1.34 -1.94
C PRO A 155 7.40 1.79 -3.15
N ASN A 156 6.72 0.86 -3.82
CA ASN A 156 5.94 1.14 -5.00
C ASN A 156 4.69 1.99 -4.68
N TYR A 157 4.08 1.75 -3.52
CA TYR A 157 2.99 2.59 -3.03
C TYR A 157 3.49 3.99 -2.69
N ILE A 158 4.61 4.11 -1.96
CA ILE A 158 5.22 5.41 -1.62
C ILE A 158 5.52 6.20 -2.89
N CYS A 159 6.15 5.59 -3.90
CA CYS A 159 6.43 6.25 -5.17
C CYS A 159 5.17 6.70 -5.92
N ALA A 160 4.05 5.98 -5.77
CA ALA A 160 2.80 6.32 -6.43
C ALA A 160 2.02 7.44 -5.73
N THR A 161 2.14 7.57 -4.39
CA THR A 161 1.27 8.48 -3.62
C THR A 161 1.99 9.63 -2.91
N ALA A 162 3.28 9.50 -2.62
CA ALA A 162 4.00 10.50 -1.81
C ALA A 162 4.55 11.63 -2.69
N GLU A 163 4.32 12.87 -2.25
CA GLU A 163 4.96 14.06 -2.84
C GLU A 163 6.47 14.05 -2.61
N ASP A 164 6.91 13.61 -1.43
CA ASP A 164 8.32 13.42 -1.08
C ASP A 164 8.57 11.98 -0.58
N PRO A 165 9.04 11.08 -1.47
CA PRO A 165 9.33 9.70 -1.11
C PRO A 165 10.43 9.55 -0.05
N PHE A 166 11.46 10.42 -0.04
CA PHE A 166 12.57 10.34 0.91
C PHE A 166 12.09 10.70 2.32
N LEU A 167 11.41 11.84 2.47
CA LEU A 167 10.87 12.28 3.76
C LEU A 167 9.86 11.28 4.30
N THR A 168 9.01 10.73 3.42
CA THR A 168 8.03 9.71 3.77
C THR A 168 8.71 8.44 4.29
N ALA A 169 9.73 7.94 3.57
CA ALA A 169 10.50 6.76 3.99
C ALA A 169 11.20 6.99 5.34
N PHE A 170 11.84 8.14 5.55
CA PHE A 170 12.54 8.46 6.81
C PHE A 170 11.59 8.50 8.00
N ARG A 171 10.44 9.20 7.84
CA ARG A 171 9.40 9.29 8.89
C ARG A 171 8.82 7.92 9.22
N LEU A 172 8.50 7.14 8.18
CA LEU A 172 7.88 5.84 8.36
C LEU A 172 8.87 4.83 8.97
N ARG A 173 10.15 4.84 8.59
CA ARG A 173 11.18 4.01 9.21
C ARG A 173 11.33 4.30 10.71
N LYS A 174 11.42 5.58 11.09
CA LYS A 174 11.45 5.99 12.52
C LYS A 174 10.20 5.51 13.25
N ARG A 175 9.04 5.53 12.59
CA ARG A 175 7.79 5.06 13.17
C ARG A 175 7.78 3.53 13.34
N LEU A 176 8.14 2.76 12.33
CA LEU A 176 8.21 1.30 12.40
C LEU A 176 9.17 0.83 13.50
N ALA A 177 10.29 1.53 13.70
CA ALA A 177 11.20 1.24 14.81
C ALA A 177 10.55 1.44 16.20
N LEU A 178 9.69 2.46 16.35
CA LEU A 178 8.91 2.66 17.56
C LEU A 178 7.85 1.56 17.72
N GLU A 179 7.16 1.19 16.65
CA GLU A 179 6.14 0.13 16.68
C GLU A 179 6.75 -1.23 17.06
N SER A 180 7.91 -1.59 16.51
CA SER A 180 8.65 -2.80 16.89
C SER A 180 8.93 -2.86 18.40
N SER A 181 9.24 -1.72 19.02
CA SER A 181 9.50 -1.67 20.47
C SER A 181 8.24 -1.84 21.33
N ILE A 182 7.06 -1.55 20.78
CA ILE A 182 5.77 -1.57 21.47
C ILE A 182 5.08 -2.92 21.28
N ASP A 183 4.98 -3.37 20.02
CA ASP A 183 4.30 -4.59 19.61
C ASP A 183 5.34 -5.69 19.37
N ARG A 184 5.63 -6.44 20.44
CA ARG A 184 6.68 -7.46 20.45
C ARG A 184 6.35 -8.69 19.60
N ASP A 185 5.07 -8.95 19.36
CA ASP A 185 4.63 -10.13 18.61
C ASP A 185 4.98 -9.98 17.13
N TYR A 186 4.93 -8.75 16.60
CA TYR A 186 5.25 -8.42 15.21
C TYR A 186 6.53 -7.59 15.04
N ALA A 187 7.36 -7.51 16.08
CA ALA A 187 8.58 -6.69 16.09
C ALA A 187 9.51 -6.98 14.90
N SER A 188 9.74 -8.26 14.60
CA SER A 188 10.60 -8.69 13.49
C SER A 188 10.04 -8.27 12.12
N GLU A 189 8.72 -8.30 11.94
CA GLU A 189 8.08 -7.82 10.71
C GLU A 189 8.25 -6.30 10.55
N TYR A 190 8.04 -5.53 11.61
CA TYR A 190 8.22 -4.07 11.56
C TYR A 190 9.68 -3.68 11.32
N GLU A 191 10.64 -4.39 11.91
CA GLU A 191 12.06 -4.19 11.65
C GLU A 191 12.43 -4.52 10.20
N ALA A 192 11.88 -5.60 9.64
CA ALA A 192 12.07 -5.94 8.23
C ALA A 192 11.53 -4.82 7.31
N LEU A 193 10.33 -4.30 7.56
CA LEU A 193 9.77 -3.17 6.82
C LEU A 193 10.65 -1.91 6.95
N ALA A 194 11.12 -1.60 8.16
CA ALA A 194 12.01 -0.47 8.41
C ALA A 194 13.34 -0.60 7.64
N ASN A 195 13.89 -1.81 7.57
CA ASN A 195 15.10 -2.10 6.79
C ASN A 195 14.86 -1.98 5.28
N ASN A 196 13.71 -2.46 4.79
CA ASN A 196 13.34 -2.31 3.37
C ASN A 196 13.24 -0.83 2.97
N LEU A 197 12.66 0.03 3.81
CA LEU A 197 12.62 1.48 3.58
C LEU A 197 14.00 2.14 3.63
N HIS A 198 14.90 1.60 4.46
CA HIS A 198 16.28 2.05 4.53
C HIS A 198 17.05 1.77 3.24
N GLU A 199 16.92 0.55 2.69
CA GLU A 199 17.50 0.17 1.40
C GLU A 199 16.83 0.93 0.24
N PHE A 200 15.50 1.10 0.30
CA PHE A 200 14.75 1.90 -0.68
C PHE A 200 15.30 3.32 -0.80
N SER A 201 15.50 4.00 0.32
CA SER A 201 16.02 5.38 0.32
C SER A 201 17.42 5.47 -0.28
N GLY A 202 18.30 4.50 0.04
CA GLY A 202 19.64 4.42 -0.56
C GLY A 202 19.61 4.09 -2.05
N SER A 203 18.71 3.20 -2.46
CA SER A 203 18.53 2.82 -3.86
C SER A 203 17.97 3.98 -4.67
N LEU A 204 16.97 4.69 -4.16
CA LEU A 204 16.33 5.81 -4.84
C LEU A 204 17.31 6.94 -5.15
N ILE A 205 18.14 7.35 -4.18
CA ILE A 205 19.17 8.38 -4.43
C ILE A 205 20.29 7.88 -5.37
N SER A 206 20.53 6.57 -5.39
CA SER A 206 21.52 5.99 -6.30
C SER A 206 21.08 6.01 -7.77
N MET A 207 19.78 6.19 -8.03
CA MET A 207 19.22 6.31 -9.38
C MET A 207 19.40 7.71 -9.99
N CYS A 208 19.81 8.71 -9.20
CA CYS A 208 20.12 10.04 -9.74
C CYS A 208 21.30 9.97 -10.70
N ARG A 209 21.13 10.55 -11.89
CA ARG A 209 22.04 10.41 -13.03
C ARG A 209 23.14 11.47 -13.05
N ASP A 210 22.84 12.64 -12.50
CA ASP A 210 23.75 13.76 -12.50
C ASP A 210 23.82 14.45 -11.13
N LYS A 211 24.73 15.41 -11.05
CA LYS A 211 24.97 16.18 -9.85
C LYS A 211 23.79 17.09 -9.49
N ASP A 212 23.05 17.58 -10.48
CA ASP A 212 21.98 18.56 -10.28
C ASP A 212 20.74 17.90 -9.68
N GLU A 213 20.40 16.67 -10.11
CA GLU A 213 19.36 15.83 -9.49
C GLU A 213 19.70 15.55 -8.02
N VAL A 214 20.94 15.15 -7.73
CA VAL A 214 21.39 14.89 -6.35
C VAL A 214 21.33 16.18 -5.53
N GLU A 215 21.84 17.30 -6.05
CA GLU A 215 21.76 18.58 -5.35
C GLU A 215 20.30 19.01 -5.10
N THR A 216 19.39 18.76 -6.04
CA THR A 216 17.96 19.06 -5.88
C THR A 216 17.37 18.27 -4.70
N VAL A 217 17.63 16.96 -4.63
CA VAL A 217 17.19 16.14 -3.49
C VAL A 217 17.81 16.62 -2.19
N LEU A 218 19.11 16.95 -2.18
CA LEU A 218 19.81 17.38 -0.97
C LEU A 218 19.39 18.78 -0.48
N LYS A 219 18.94 19.65 -1.39
CA LYS A 219 18.46 21.01 -1.12
C LYS A 219 16.99 21.08 -0.71
N GLU A 220 16.22 20.01 -0.91
CA GLU A 220 14.82 19.96 -0.48
C GLU A 220 14.70 20.16 1.03
N ALA A 221 13.89 21.15 1.42
CA ALA A 221 13.78 21.63 2.80
C ALA A 221 12.50 21.16 3.50
N THR A 222 11.59 20.47 2.82
CA THR A 222 10.37 19.94 3.45
C THR A 222 10.72 19.07 4.67
N GLY A 223 10.03 19.31 5.79
CA GLY A 223 10.30 18.63 7.07
C GLY A 223 11.51 19.15 7.85
N CYS A 224 12.17 20.21 7.38
CA CYS A 224 13.32 20.85 8.03
C CYS A 224 12.94 22.17 8.78
N GLU A 225 11.67 22.34 9.14
CA GLU A 225 11.13 23.57 9.76
C GLU A 225 11.79 23.94 11.09
N ASN A 226 12.33 22.95 11.81
CA ASN A 226 12.91 23.13 13.14
C ASN A 226 14.42 23.48 13.13
N PHE A 227 15.08 23.50 11.97
CA PHE A 227 16.51 23.82 11.89
C PHE A 227 16.72 25.34 11.98
N SER A 228 16.82 25.84 13.21
CA SER A 228 17.17 27.22 13.51
C SER A 228 18.70 27.36 13.50
N GLY A 229 19.29 27.73 12.37
CA GLY A 229 20.74 27.86 12.21
C GLY A 229 21.17 28.65 10.97
N PRO A 230 22.49 28.88 10.75
CA PRO A 230 22.99 29.50 9.52
C PRO A 230 22.49 28.71 8.30
N LYS A 231 22.22 29.41 7.18
CA LYS A 231 21.68 28.83 5.94
C LYS A 231 22.37 27.50 5.61
N MET A 232 21.69 26.39 5.92
CA MET A 232 22.20 25.05 5.65
C MET A 232 22.20 24.83 4.14
N VAL A 233 23.35 24.45 3.60
CA VAL A 233 23.52 24.23 2.16
C VAL A 233 22.71 23.01 1.68
N PHE A 234 22.58 21.98 2.53
CA PHE A 234 21.87 20.74 2.23
C PHE A 234 20.94 20.30 3.39
N PRO A 235 19.74 20.88 3.52
CA PRO A 235 18.77 20.55 4.58
C PRO A 235 18.38 19.07 4.62
N ARG A 236 18.10 18.43 3.48
CA ARG A 236 17.73 17.00 3.44
C ARG A 236 18.85 16.10 3.94
N LEU A 237 20.12 16.44 3.69
CA LEU A 237 21.26 15.67 4.18
C LEU A 237 21.32 15.67 5.71
N GLN A 238 21.10 16.84 6.33
CA GLN A 238 21.05 16.93 7.79
C GLN A 238 19.87 16.15 8.35
N LEU A 239 18.70 16.26 7.74
CA LEU A 239 17.55 15.47 8.15
C LEU A 239 17.86 13.96 8.08
N ALA A 240 18.51 13.50 7.02
CA ALA A 240 18.95 12.11 6.90
C ALA A 240 19.90 11.69 8.03
N LEU A 241 20.81 12.58 8.46
CA LEU A 241 21.69 12.33 9.62
C LEU A 241 20.89 12.21 10.93
N ASP A 242 19.94 13.10 11.17
CA ASP A 242 19.09 13.09 12.36
C ASP A 242 18.22 11.82 12.46
N TYR A 243 17.75 11.34 11.31
CA TYR A 243 17.02 10.07 11.17
C TYR A 243 17.93 8.83 11.11
N LYS A 244 19.25 9.02 11.15
CA LYS A 244 20.27 7.96 11.08
C LYS A 244 20.15 7.12 9.79
N GLU A 245 19.89 7.77 8.67
CA GLU A 245 19.69 7.18 7.34
C GLU A 245 21.04 6.87 6.65
N LYS A 246 21.80 5.94 7.24
CA LYS A 246 23.12 5.53 6.78
C LYS A 246 23.19 5.15 5.30
N LYS A 247 22.21 4.41 4.76
CA LYS A 247 22.22 3.99 3.34
C LYS A 247 22.11 5.17 2.38
N PHE A 248 21.26 6.15 2.70
CA PHE A 248 21.14 7.40 1.94
C PHE A 248 22.43 8.22 2.01
N VAL A 249 22.96 8.46 3.22
CA VAL A 249 24.17 9.27 3.42
C VAL A 249 25.42 8.60 2.82
N ALA A 250 25.48 7.28 2.85
CA ALA A 250 26.61 6.52 2.34
C ALA A 250 26.63 6.38 0.81
N ALA A 251 25.57 6.79 0.11
CA ALA A 251 25.46 6.68 -1.33
C ALA A 251 26.62 7.44 -2.02
N PRO A 252 27.30 6.83 -3.03
CA PRO A 252 28.40 7.48 -3.73
C PRO A 252 28.05 8.85 -4.30
N GLN A 253 26.84 8.98 -4.85
CA GLN A 253 26.27 10.20 -5.41
C GLN A 253 26.26 11.34 -4.38
N VAL A 254 25.74 11.06 -3.19
CA VAL A 254 25.66 12.03 -2.08
C VAL A 254 27.06 12.44 -1.63
N LYS A 255 27.98 11.47 -1.47
CA LYS A 255 29.36 11.74 -1.04
C LYS A 255 30.10 12.65 -2.02
N VAL A 256 29.96 12.42 -3.32
CA VAL A 256 30.62 13.23 -4.36
C VAL A 256 30.16 14.69 -4.24
N VAL A 257 28.85 14.93 -4.21
CA VAL A 257 28.29 16.29 -4.11
C VAL A 257 28.71 16.98 -2.82
N PHE A 258 28.66 16.26 -1.69
CA PHE A 258 29.05 16.79 -0.40
C PHE A 258 30.54 17.18 -0.35
N CYS A 259 31.44 16.33 -0.85
CA CYS A 259 32.87 16.62 -0.93
C CYS A 259 33.14 17.87 -1.78
N PHE A 260 32.51 18.00 -2.95
CA PHE A 260 32.65 19.18 -3.79
C PHE A 260 32.17 20.47 -3.11
N ALA A 261 31.09 20.40 -2.34
CA ALA A 261 30.60 21.56 -1.58
C ALA A 261 31.56 21.97 -0.46
N LEU A 262 32.11 21.00 0.30
CA LEU A 262 33.13 21.26 1.31
C LEU A 262 34.37 21.94 0.75
N PHE A 263 34.88 21.47 -0.40
CA PHE A 263 36.04 22.10 -1.06
C PHE A 263 35.78 23.55 -1.48
N LYS A 264 34.54 23.92 -1.81
CA LYS A 264 34.18 25.31 -2.13
C LYS A 264 34.08 26.21 -0.91
N ILE A 265 33.71 25.66 0.25
CA ILE A 265 33.59 26.41 1.51
C ILE A 265 34.98 26.65 2.14
N LEU A 266 35.92 25.74 1.91
CA LEU A 266 37.30 25.79 2.44
C LEU A 266 38.27 26.65 1.58
N LYS A 267 37.81 27.21 0.47
CA LYS A 267 38.56 28.16 -0.37
C LYS A 267 38.01 29.57 -0.19
#